data_AF-A0A381VMG8-F1
#
_entry.id   AF-A0A381VMG8-F1
#
_cell.length_a   1.000
_cell.length_b   1.000
_cell.length_c   1.000
_cell.angle_alpha   90.00
_cell.angle_beta   90.00
_cell.angle_gamma   90.00
#
_symmetry.space_group_name_H-M   'P 1'
#
loop_
_entity.id
_entity.type
_entity.pdbx_description
1 polymer ?
#
loop_
_entity_poly.entity_id
_entity_poly.type
_entity_poly.pdbx_seq_one_letter_code
_entity_poly.pdbx_strand_id
1 'polypeptide(L)'
;MVISGLRVNPKVLFAIPSFLLAILGTDDILLTVMAMTGLMLHCGASQVPYEEVEQSHTPDPTDTWTPVPHSRLVTEVRSHLDRANITVKEESHALTHDGGRYFGLFRLGQEGANEYGSVMGVRNSHDKRFPASLVFGANVFVCDNLSFMGEVKLSRKHTRHIMRDLPAVVSLTLGKLADHWNFQEKRFDAYKERELSNMQANDLIIRGMLSGACTKTHVMDIVHQWRTPNHDEFKPRNAWSMFNAFTEVLKGNLNALPKRTESLHGLMDGECGIAPQRELSLAS
;
A
#
# COMPACT_ATOMS: atom_id res chain seq x y z
N MET A 1 -32.93 -26.69 20.29
CA MET A 1 -33.50 -27.14 19.01
C MET A 1 -32.64 -26.55 17.91
N VAL A 2 -31.96 -27.40 17.15
CA VAL A 2 -31.02 -27.03 16.08
C VAL A 2 -31.81 -26.40 14.93
N ILE A 3 -31.41 -25.23 14.44
CA ILE A 3 -31.72 -24.80 13.08
C ILE A 3 -30.41 -24.40 12.40
N SER A 4 -29.86 -25.36 11.68
CA SER A 4 -28.80 -25.23 10.69
C SER A 4 -29.37 -24.63 9.40
N GLY A 5 -28.62 -23.72 8.76
CA GLY A 5 -28.71 -23.49 7.32
C GLY A 5 -29.49 -22.26 6.89
N LEU A 6 -28.81 -21.11 6.79
CA LEU A 6 -29.19 -20.00 5.93
C LEU A 6 -27.94 -19.52 5.19
N ARG A 7 -27.74 -20.02 3.96
CA ARG A 7 -26.87 -19.39 2.95
C ARG A 7 -27.56 -18.09 2.53
N VAL A 8 -27.01 -16.95 2.92
CA VAL A 8 -27.56 -15.64 2.51
C VAL A 8 -27.04 -15.30 1.11
N ASN A 9 -27.99 -15.07 0.21
CA ASN A 9 -27.80 -14.71 -1.20
C ASN A 9 -27.60 -13.18 -1.28
N PRO A 10 -26.56 -12.64 -1.95
CA PRO A 10 -26.18 -11.21 -1.87
C PRO A 10 -27.13 -10.22 -2.57
N LYS A 11 -28.39 -10.58 -2.81
CA LYS A 11 -29.42 -9.71 -3.43
C LYS A 11 -30.53 -9.25 -2.47
N VAL A 12 -30.43 -9.54 -1.18
CA VAL A 12 -31.44 -9.13 -0.17
C VAL A 12 -30.82 -8.17 0.85
N LEU A 13 -30.26 -7.06 0.36
CA LEU A 13 -29.79 -5.94 1.20
C LEU A 13 -30.60 -4.66 1.00
N PHE A 14 -31.86 -4.77 0.56
CA PHE A 14 -32.79 -3.65 0.44
C PHE A 14 -34.13 -3.99 1.12
N ALA A 15 -34.09 -4.17 2.44
CA ALA A 15 -35.29 -4.11 3.30
C ALA A 15 -34.88 -4.10 4.78
N ILE A 16 -34.21 -3.03 5.24
CA ILE A 16 -34.10 -2.76 6.68
C ILE A 16 -35.23 -1.78 7.04
N PRO A 17 -36.13 -2.13 7.98
CA PRO A 17 -37.21 -1.23 8.41
C PRO A 17 -36.62 0.07 8.98
N SER A 18 -37.18 1.21 8.57
CA SER A 18 -36.68 2.57 8.86
C SER A 18 -36.51 2.89 10.36
N PHE A 19 -37.09 2.10 11.26
CA PHE A 19 -36.93 2.28 12.71
C PHE A 19 -35.58 1.82 13.25
N LEU A 20 -34.87 0.89 12.59
CA LEU A 20 -33.53 0.46 13.04
C LEU A 20 -32.44 1.50 12.68
N LEU A 21 -32.71 2.36 11.70
CA LEU A 21 -31.83 3.46 11.27
C LEU A 21 -31.81 4.64 12.25
N ALA A 22 -32.71 4.66 13.25
CA ALA A 22 -32.84 5.75 14.21
C ALA A 22 -32.05 5.53 15.52
N ILE A 23 -31.52 4.33 15.76
CA ILE A 23 -30.80 3.99 17.01
C ILE A 23 -29.27 4.06 16.81
N LEU A 24 -28.80 3.92 15.58
CA LEU A 24 -27.41 4.09 15.20
C LEU A 24 -27.37 5.25 14.21
N GLY A 25 -26.70 6.34 14.58
CA GLY A 25 -26.61 7.53 13.74
C GLY A 25 -26.20 7.15 12.32
N THR A 26 -26.87 7.73 11.33
CA THR A 26 -26.63 7.45 9.90
C THR A 26 -25.18 7.69 9.47
N ASP A 27 -24.42 8.43 10.26
CA ASP A 27 -23.01 8.74 10.02
C ASP A 27 -22.06 7.62 10.50
N ASP A 28 -22.44 6.81 11.49
CA ASP A 28 -21.59 5.71 12.02
C ASP A 28 -21.62 4.45 11.13
N ILE A 29 -22.76 4.18 10.48
CA ILE A 29 -22.92 3.01 9.60
C ILE A 29 -22.28 3.26 8.23
N LEU A 30 -22.31 4.51 7.73
CA LEU A 30 -21.66 4.85 6.46
C LEU A 30 -20.12 4.85 6.60
N LEU A 31 -19.59 5.25 7.76
CA LEU A 31 -18.15 5.21 8.04
C LEU A 31 -17.62 3.77 8.21
N THR A 32 -18.46 2.84 8.66
CA THR A 32 -18.12 1.41 8.79
C THR A 32 -18.15 0.67 7.44
N VAL A 33 -18.73 1.26 6.39
CA VAL A 33 -18.89 0.65 5.06
C VAL A 33 -18.12 1.40 3.95
N MET A 34 -17.31 2.41 4.31
CA MET A 34 -16.30 2.93 3.37
C MET A 34 -15.24 1.86 3.14
N ALA A 35 -15.39 1.19 2.00
CA ALA A 35 -14.59 0.06 1.57
C ALA A 35 -13.09 0.31 1.75
N MET A 36 -12.43 -0.62 2.45
CA MET A 36 -10.97 -0.72 2.51
C MET A 36 -10.43 -1.15 1.13
N THR A 37 -10.45 -0.25 0.15
CA THR A 37 -10.00 -0.47 -1.22
C THR A 37 -8.47 -0.32 -1.38
N GLY A 38 -7.69 -0.94 -0.50
CA GLY A 38 -6.23 -0.97 -0.62
C GLY A 38 -5.67 -2.34 -1.03
N LEU A 39 -6.39 -3.42 -0.72
CA LEU A 39 -5.90 -4.78 -0.91
C LEU A 39 -6.50 -5.38 -2.20
N MET A 40 -5.86 -5.15 -3.35
CA MET A 40 -6.29 -5.82 -4.58
C MET A 40 -5.75 -7.26 -4.61
N LEU A 41 -6.64 -8.19 -4.28
CA LEU A 41 -6.34 -9.61 -4.15
C LEU A 41 -6.41 -10.31 -5.51
N HIS A 42 -5.33 -10.23 -6.27
CA HIS A 42 -5.14 -11.07 -7.45
C HIS A 42 -4.48 -12.40 -7.01
N CYS A 43 -4.99 -13.53 -7.49
CA CYS A 43 -4.60 -14.93 -7.16
C CYS A 43 -5.40 -15.63 -6.03
N GLY A 44 -6.72 -15.42 -5.94
CA GLY A 44 -7.61 -16.27 -5.12
C GLY A 44 -7.48 -16.06 -3.61
N ALA A 45 -7.00 -14.88 -3.21
CA ALA A 45 -7.02 -14.44 -1.83
C ALA A 45 -8.27 -13.64 -1.52
N SER A 46 -8.70 -13.68 -0.26
CA SER A 46 -9.83 -12.90 0.25
C SER A 46 -9.40 -12.15 1.50
N GLN A 47 -9.97 -10.95 1.68
CA GLN A 47 -9.72 -10.14 2.87
C GLN A 47 -10.33 -10.87 4.06
N VAL A 48 -9.59 -10.96 5.15
CA VAL A 48 -9.99 -11.65 6.38
C VAL A 48 -9.70 -10.78 7.59
N PRO A 49 -10.46 -10.92 8.69
CA PRO A 49 -10.08 -10.33 9.97
C PRO A 49 -8.80 -10.98 10.52
N TYR A 50 -8.09 -10.29 11.44
CA TYR A 50 -6.81 -10.78 11.96
C TYR A 50 -6.94 -12.12 12.69
N GLU A 51 -8.07 -12.38 13.33
CA GLU A 51 -8.37 -13.62 14.04
C GLU A 51 -8.30 -14.85 13.11
N GLU A 52 -8.72 -14.71 11.85
CA GLU A 52 -8.57 -15.78 10.85
C GLU A 52 -7.10 -16.00 10.46
N VAL A 53 -6.28 -14.93 10.44
CA VAL A 53 -4.82 -15.06 10.27
C VAL A 53 -4.19 -15.79 11.46
N GLU A 54 -4.66 -15.54 12.67
CA GLU A 54 -4.20 -16.23 13.88
C GLU A 54 -4.56 -17.71 13.88
N GLN A 55 -5.76 -18.04 13.41
CA GLN A 55 -6.25 -19.42 13.31
C GLN A 55 -5.73 -20.17 12.08
N SER A 56 -5.03 -19.49 11.16
CA SER A 56 -4.50 -20.13 9.94
C SER A 56 -3.52 -21.25 10.27
N HIS A 57 -3.70 -22.39 9.60
CA HIS A 57 -2.86 -23.57 9.80
C HIS A 57 -1.42 -23.28 9.37
N THR A 58 -0.46 -23.55 10.26
CA THR A 58 0.96 -23.56 9.93
C THR A 58 1.42 -25.02 9.79
N PRO A 59 1.92 -25.44 8.61
CA PRO A 59 2.40 -26.80 8.44
C PRO A 59 3.57 -27.15 9.35
N ASP A 60 3.78 -28.44 9.59
CA ASP A 60 4.95 -28.91 10.31
C ASP A 60 6.24 -28.62 9.52
N PRO A 61 7.35 -28.27 10.21
CA PRO A 61 8.63 -28.07 9.56
C PRO A 61 9.19 -29.38 8.99
N THR A 62 10.01 -29.26 7.95
CA THR A 62 10.84 -30.36 7.42
C THR A 62 12.32 -30.05 7.70
N ASP A 63 13.22 -31.03 7.49
CA ASP A 63 14.66 -30.87 7.74
C ASP A 63 15.30 -29.64 7.06
N THR A 64 14.76 -29.27 5.90
CA THR A 64 15.26 -28.20 5.04
C THR A 64 14.37 -26.96 4.99
N TRP A 65 13.21 -26.96 5.65
CA TRP A 65 12.22 -25.89 5.54
C TRP A 65 11.44 -25.69 6.83
N THR A 66 11.39 -24.45 7.31
CA THR A 66 10.74 -24.10 8.58
C THR A 66 9.74 -22.97 8.35
N PRO A 67 8.43 -23.28 8.28
CA PRO A 67 7.41 -22.26 8.09
C PRO A 67 7.33 -21.32 9.29
N VAL A 68 6.98 -20.07 9.03
CA VAL A 68 6.68 -19.08 10.08
C VAL A 68 5.18 -18.89 10.10
N PRO A 69 4.50 -19.05 11.25
CA PRO A 69 3.09 -18.73 11.37
C PRO A 69 2.80 -17.30 10.89
N HIS A 70 1.71 -17.10 10.16
CA HIS A 70 1.38 -15.78 9.62
C HIS A 70 1.18 -14.75 10.73
N SER A 71 0.48 -15.13 11.80
CA SER A 71 0.30 -14.31 13.01
C SER A 71 1.62 -13.92 13.66
N ARG A 72 2.58 -14.85 13.78
CA ARG A 72 3.89 -14.56 14.37
C ARG A 72 4.64 -13.48 13.60
N LEU A 73 4.61 -13.51 12.27
CA LEU A 73 5.21 -12.45 11.46
C LEU A 73 4.54 -11.09 11.72
N VAL A 74 3.21 -11.06 11.83
CA VAL A 74 2.46 -9.83 12.14
C VAL A 74 2.81 -9.30 13.54
N THR A 75 2.87 -10.17 14.55
CA THR A 75 3.24 -9.78 15.91
C THR A 75 4.64 -9.18 15.98
N GLU A 76 5.62 -9.78 15.29
CA GLU A 76 6.98 -9.23 15.22
C GLU A 76 6.98 -7.84 14.56
N VAL A 77 6.26 -7.67 13.44
CA VAL A 77 6.12 -6.37 12.78
C VAL A 77 5.51 -5.31 13.71
N ARG A 78 4.38 -5.63 14.36
CA ARG A 78 3.70 -4.71 15.30
C ARG A 78 4.62 -4.33 16.47
N SER A 79 5.30 -5.31 17.08
CA SER A 79 6.22 -5.09 18.19
C SER A 79 7.39 -4.17 17.83
N HIS A 80 7.95 -4.32 16.63
CA HIS A 80 9.03 -3.46 16.17
C HIS A 80 8.57 -2.05 15.78
N LEU A 81 7.37 -1.91 15.21
CA LEU A 81 6.76 -0.60 14.96
C LEU A 81 6.52 0.16 16.26
N ASP A 82 5.96 -0.52 17.27
CA ASP A 82 5.72 0.03 18.61
C ASP A 82 7.03 0.50 19.27
N ARG A 83 8.08 -0.33 19.25
CA ARG A 83 9.42 0.03 19.74
C ARG A 83 10.05 1.22 19.00
N ALA A 84 9.69 1.42 17.74
CA ALA A 84 10.15 2.55 16.94
C ALA A 84 9.26 3.79 17.11
N ASN A 85 8.26 3.76 17.99
CA ASN A 85 7.26 4.81 18.19
C ASN A 85 6.50 5.16 16.90
N ILE A 86 6.24 4.16 16.05
CA ILE A 86 5.49 4.30 14.80
C ILE A 86 4.09 3.74 15.04
N THR A 87 3.08 4.58 14.87
CA THR A 87 1.68 4.18 15.08
C THR A 87 1.15 3.46 13.84
N VAL A 88 0.56 2.28 14.02
CA VAL A 88 -0.29 1.64 13.00
C VAL A 88 -1.65 2.33 13.06
N LYS A 89 -1.98 3.09 12.03
CA LYS A 89 -3.27 3.78 11.89
C LYS A 89 -4.36 2.84 11.41
N GLU A 90 -3.99 1.92 10.52
CA GLU A 90 -4.89 0.96 9.91
C GLU A 90 -4.11 -0.28 9.46
N GLU A 91 -4.76 -1.43 9.44
CA GLU A 91 -4.21 -2.67 8.90
C GLU A 91 -5.27 -3.48 8.15
N SER A 92 -4.86 -4.10 7.04
CA SER A 92 -5.68 -5.01 6.25
C SER A 92 -4.96 -6.33 6.08
N HIS A 93 -5.71 -7.43 6.17
CA HIS A 93 -5.18 -8.79 6.06
C HIS A 93 -5.91 -9.60 5.00
N ALA A 94 -5.20 -10.50 4.34
CA ALA A 94 -5.79 -11.48 3.44
C ALA A 94 -5.04 -12.79 3.42
N LEU A 95 -5.80 -13.84 3.12
CA LEU A 95 -5.32 -15.20 2.94
C LEU A 95 -5.80 -15.76 1.60
N THR A 96 -5.02 -16.65 0.99
CA THR A 96 -5.55 -17.52 -0.08
C THR A 96 -6.58 -18.50 0.44
N HIS A 97 -7.40 -19.06 -0.45
CA HIS A 97 -8.46 -19.99 -0.08
C HIS A 97 -7.99 -21.20 0.76
N ASP A 98 -6.75 -21.66 0.55
CA ASP A 98 -6.10 -22.74 1.30
C ASP A 98 -5.39 -22.27 2.59
N GLY A 99 -5.42 -20.97 2.89
CA GLY A 99 -4.75 -20.35 4.03
C GLY A 99 -3.21 -20.31 3.92
N GLY A 100 -2.63 -20.90 2.88
CA GLY A 100 -1.18 -21.10 2.76
C GLY A 100 -0.38 -19.87 2.34
N ARG A 101 -1.05 -18.75 2.05
CA ARG A 101 -0.41 -17.50 1.63
C ARG A 101 -1.11 -16.33 2.30
N TYR A 102 -0.29 -15.48 2.92
CA TYR A 102 -0.73 -14.28 3.63
C TYR A 102 -0.20 -13.00 3.00
N PHE A 103 -1.07 -11.99 2.97
CA PHE A 103 -0.79 -10.62 2.58
C PHE A 103 -1.33 -9.66 3.64
N GLY A 104 -0.48 -8.76 4.11
CA GLY A 104 -0.82 -7.71 5.05
C GLY A 104 -0.45 -6.34 4.51
N LEU A 105 -1.23 -5.33 4.87
CA LEU A 105 -0.98 -3.94 4.54
C LEU A 105 -1.15 -3.12 5.81
N PHE A 106 -0.14 -2.38 6.23
CA PHE A 106 -0.15 -1.55 7.44
C PHE A 106 0.01 -0.10 7.02
N ARG A 107 -0.98 0.73 7.34
CA ARG A 107 -0.87 2.18 7.22
C ARG A 107 -0.21 2.71 8.48
N LEU A 108 0.96 3.31 8.29
CA LEU A 108 1.82 3.84 9.33
C LEU A 108 1.62 5.35 9.41
N GLY A 109 1.58 5.87 10.63
CA GLY A 109 1.61 7.29 10.93
C GLY A 109 2.65 7.63 11.98
N GLN A 110 3.13 8.86 11.93
CA GLN A 110 3.97 9.47 12.95
C GLN A 110 3.19 10.62 13.60
N GLU A 111 3.38 10.85 14.91
CA GLU A 111 2.83 12.04 15.55
C GLU A 111 3.37 13.31 14.88
N GLY A 112 2.48 14.20 14.43
CA GLY A 112 2.82 15.48 13.79
C GLY A 112 2.84 15.49 12.26
N ALA A 113 2.81 14.34 11.58
CA ALA A 113 2.74 14.25 10.12
C ALA A 113 1.28 14.12 9.65
N ASN A 114 0.71 15.21 9.12
CA ASN A 114 -0.75 15.28 8.84
C ASN A 114 -1.14 15.00 7.37
N GLU A 115 -0.20 14.97 6.42
CA GLU A 115 -0.56 14.97 4.98
C GLU A 115 -0.06 13.75 4.18
N TYR A 116 0.95 13.04 4.69
CA TYR A 116 1.58 11.91 4.01
C TYR A 116 1.63 10.68 4.90
N GLY A 117 1.08 9.56 4.41
CA GLY A 117 1.13 8.27 5.09
C GLY A 117 2.24 7.40 4.52
N SER A 118 2.67 6.41 5.30
CA SER A 118 3.48 5.33 4.74
C SER A 118 2.83 4.00 4.91
N VAL A 119 3.13 3.11 3.98
CA VAL A 119 2.52 1.80 3.96
C VAL A 119 3.59 0.74 3.98
N MET A 120 3.41 -0.22 4.88
CA MET A 120 4.19 -1.45 4.92
C MET A 120 3.35 -2.58 4.35
N GLY A 121 3.85 -3.24 3.31
CA GLY A 121 3.34 -4.52 2.85
C GLY A 121 4.06 -5.66 3.56
N VAL A 122 3.31 -6.65 4.01
CA VAL A 122 3.82 -7.87 4.64
C VAL A 122 3.34 -9.06 3.85
N ARG A 123 4.21 -10.03 3.61
CA ARG A 123 3.85 -11.23 2.87
C ARG A 123 4.54 -12.47 3.43
N ASN A 124 3.81 -13.58 3.49
CA ASN A 124 4.32 -14.85 3.98
C ASN A 124 3.67 -16.04 3.25
N SER A 125 4.40 -17.13 3.03
CA SER A 125 3.83 -18.36 2.46
C SER A 125 4.23 -19.60 3.23
N HIS A 126 3.35 -20.60 3.18
CA HIS A 126 3.56 -21.96 3.65
C HIS A 126 3.67 -22.98 2.50
N ASP A 127 3.49 -22.55 1.25
CA ASP A 127 3.57 -23.41 0.06
C ASP A 127 4.92 -23.31 -0.69
N LYS A 128 5.93 -22.70 -0.04
CA LYS A 128 7.29 -22.51 -0.56
C LYS A 128 7.37 -21.63 -1.83
N ARG A 129 6.28 -20.96 -2.25
CA ARG A 129 6.29 -20.08 -3.43
C ARG A 129 7.03 -18.78 -3.20
N PHE A 130 7.03 -18.27 -1.97
CA PHE A 130 7.75 -17.04 -1.63
C PHE A 130 8.27 -16.99 -0.20
N PRO A 131 9.44 -16.34 0.01
CA PRO A 131 9.96 -16.09 1.34
C PRO A 131 9.02 -15.18 2.15
N ALA A 132 9.19 -15.18 3.47
CA ALA A 132 8.66 -14.10 4.30
C ALA A 132 9.32 -12.79 3.87
N SER A 133 8.53 -11.75 3.62
CA SER A 133 9.02 -10.49 3.10
C SER A 133 8.25 -9.29 3.62
N LEU A 134 8.98 -8.21 3.81
CA LEU A 134 8.47 -6.88 4.12
C LEU A 134 8.81 -5.97 2.95
N VAL A 135 7.89 -5.09 2.61
CA VAL A 135 8.08 -4.02 1.64
C VAL A 135 7.56 -2.72 2.23
N PHE A 136 8.20 -1.62 1.89
CA PHE A 136 7.68 -0.29 2.17
C PHE A 136 7.42 0.49 0.89
N GLY A 137 6.42 1.35 0.96
CA GLY A 137 6.16 2.41 0.01
C GLY A 137 5.61 3.64 0.71
N ALA A 138 5.65 4.78 0.04
CA ALA A 138 4.88 5.93 0.47
C ALA A 138 3.43 5.76 -0.01
N ASN A 139 2.47 6.18 0.80
CA ASN A 139 1.08 6.27 0.36
C ASN A 139 0.67 7.73 0.39
N VAL A 140 0.20 8.20 -0.76
CA VAL A 140 -0.41 9.52 -0.85
C VAL A 140 -1.85 9.39 -0.36
N PHE A 141 -2.13 10.06 0.77
CA PHE A 141 -3.35 9.94 1.57
C PHE A 141 -4.64 10.13 0.78
N VAL A 142 -4.61 10.98 -0.26
CA VAL A 142 -5.81 11.41 -1.00
C VAL A 142 -6.36 10.34 -1.94
N CYS A 143 -5.55 9.34 -2.34
CA CYS A 143 -5.88 8.57 -3.54
C CYS A 143 -6.08 7.08 -3.32
N ASP A 144 -5.91 6.48 -2.13
CA ASP A 144 -5.79 5.02 -1.96
C ASP A 144 -4.74 4.36 -2.89
N ASN A 145 -3.89 5.16 -3.52
CA ASN A 145 -2.88 4.73 -4.47
C ASN A 145 -1.66 4.27 -3.70
N LEU A 146 -1.43 2.97 -3.70
CA LEU A 146 -0.20 2.40 -3.20
C LEU A 146 0.95 2.81 -4.12
N SER A 147 1.66 3.88 -3.77
CA SER A 147 2.81 4.39 -4.52
C SER A 147 4.09 3.71 -4.01
N PHE A 148 4.38 2.53 -4.53
CA PHE A 148 5.59 1.80 -4.17
C PHE A 148 6.80 2.43 -4.89
N MET A 149 7.55 3.26 -4.19
CA MET A 149 8.89 3.68 -4.62
C MET A 149 9.91 3.37 -3.55
N GLY A 150 11.05 2.81 -3.97
CA GLY A 150 12.10 2.40 -3.04
C GLY A 150 11.74 1.12 -2.32
N GLU A 151 11.16 0.14 -3.03
CA GLU A 151 10.87 -1.20 -2.51
C GLU A 151 12.15 -1.82 -1.94
N VAL A 152 12.42 -1.57 -0.66
CA VAL A 152 13.35 -2.39 0.09
C VAL A 152 12.61 -3.65 0.43
N LYS A 153 12.61 -4.58 -0.52
CA LYS A 153 12.14 -5.92 -0.29
C LYS A 153 13.18 -6.66 0.56
N LEU A 154 13.08 -6.52 1.88
CA LEU A 154 13.82 -7.43 2.75
C LEU A 154 13.03 -8.72 2.86
N SER A 155 13.66 -9.80 2.43
CA SER A 155 13.07 -11.13 2.45
C SER A 155 14.00 -12.14 3.10
N ARG A 156 13.39 -13.12 3.77
CA ARG A 156 14.09 -14.27 4.36
C ARG A 156 13.38 -15.56 3.99
N LYS A 157 14.19 -16.51 3.52
CA LYS A 157 13.72 -17.87 3.23
C LYS A 157 13.38 -18.58 4.54
N HIS A 158 12.36 -19.42 4.49
CA HIS A 158 11.92 -20.30 5.57
C HIS A 158 12.92 -21.43 5.84
N THR A 159 14.03 -21.09 6.48
CA THR A 159 15.05 -22.04 6.96
C THR A 159 14.95 -22.16 8.48
N ARG A 160 15.66 -23.15 9.06
CA ARG A 160 15.75 -23.34 10.52
C ARG A 160 16.14 -22.09 11.33
N HIS A 161 16.74 -21.08 10.70
CA HIS A 161 17.20 -19.86 11.36
C HIS A 161 16.30 -18.65 11.15
N ILE A 162 15.19 -18.78 10.43
CA ILE A 162 14.33 -17.64 10.08
C ILE A 162 13.85 -16.87 11.32
N MET A 163 13.50 -17.55 12.42
CA MET A 163 13.05 -16.90 13.65
C MET A 163 14.15 -16.08 14.34
N ARG A 164 15.42 -16.49 14.22
CA ARG A 164 16.56 -15.71 14.70
C ARG A 164 16.79 -14.48 13.83
N ASP A 165 16.62 -14.62 12.52
CA ASP A 165 16.96 -13.59 11.54
C ASP A 165 15.85 -12.55 11.36
N LEU A 166 14.60 -12.91 11.68
CA LEU A 166 13.42 -12.08 11.44
C LEU A 166 13.48 -10.73 12.17
N PRO A 167 13.84 -10.64 13.47
CA PRO A 167 13.96 -9.35 14.16
C PRO A 167 14.97 -8.40 13.49
N ALA A 168 16.12 -8.93 13.06
CA ALA A 168 17.13 -8.14 12.36
C ALA A 168 16.61 -7.63 11.01
N VAL A 169 15.84 -8.46 10.30
CA VAL A 169 15.18 -8.04 9.05
C VAL A 169 14.18 -6.93 9.31
N VAL A 170 13.28 -7.08 10.27
CA VAL A 170 12.28 -6.05 10.59
C VAL A 170 12.97 -4.73 10.97
N SER A 171 13.97 -4.77 11.86
CA SER A 171 14.73 -3.56 12.26
C SER A 171 15.46 -2.90 11.09
N LEU A 172 16.15 -3.67 10.23
CA LEU A 172 16.79 -3.14 9.03
C LEU A 172 15.78 -2.54 8.06
N THR A 173 14.57 -3.10 8.01
CA THR A 173 13.52 -2.56 7.16
C THR A 173 13.07 -1.22 7.75
N LEU A 174 12.79 -1.12 9.05
CA LEU A 174 12.35 0.11 9.72
C LEU A 174 13.39 1.24 9.69
N GLY A 175 14.69 0.93 9.80
CA GLY A 175 15.72 1.96 9.65
C GLY A 175 15.64 2.68 8.30
N LYS A 176 15.43 1.92 7.22
CA LYS A 176 15.27 2.49 5.87
C LYS A 176 13.96 3.26 5.70
N LEU A 177 12.91 2.90 6.44
CA LEU A 177 11.63 3.63 6.42
C LEU A 177 11.82 5.09 6.88
N ALA A 178 12.60 5.32 7.94
CA ALA A 178 12.88 6.66 8.43
C ALA A 178 13.64 7.52 7.41
N ASP A 179 14.65 6.94 6.73
CA ASP A 179 15.39 7.63 5.67
C ASP A 179 14.47 7.98 4.48
N HIS A 180 13.54 7.08 4.14
CA HIS A 180 12.57 7.31 3.08
C HIS A 180 11.56 8.40 3.44
N TRP A 181 11.11 8.53 4.69
CA TRP A 181 10.17 9.58 5.10
C TRP A 181 10.70 10.98 4.87
N ASN A 182 11.89 11.26 5.39
CA ASN A 182 12.51 12.58 5.28
C ASN A 182 12.75 12.99 3.82
N PHE A 183 13.03 12.03 2.94
CA PHE A 183 13.22 12.29 1.52
C PHE A 183 11.89 12.50 0.79
N GLN A 184 10.86 11.73 1.14
CA GLN A 184 9.54 11.80 0.53
C GLN A 184 8.84 13.13 0.81
N GLU A 185 8.91 13.61 2.05
CA GLU A 185 8.30 14.89 2.44
C GLU A 185 8.91 16.04 1.64
N LYS A 186 10.24 16.19 1.66
CA LYS A 186 10.97 17.21 0.88
C LYS A 186 10.64 17.15 -0.61
N ARG A 187 10.45 15.95 -1.13
CA ARG A 187 10.10 15.75 -2.52
C ARG A 187 8.70 16.23 -2.84
N PHE A 188 7.72 15.87 -2.03
CA PHE A 188 6.36 16.28 -2.25
C PHE A 188 6.18 17.79 -2.05
N ASP A 189 6.93 18.40 -1.14
CA ASP A 189 7.01 19.85 -1.01
C ASP A 189 7.55 20.48 -2.31
N ALA A 190 8.65 19.98 -2.86
CA ALA A 190 9.16 20.45 -4.15
C ALA A 190 8.16 20.25 -5.31
N TYR A 191 7.39 19.15 -5.30
CA TYR A 191 6.33 18.94 -6.28
C TYR A 191 5.18 19.94 -6.13
N LYS A 192 4.86 20.35 -4.90
CA LYS A 192 3.82 21.34 -4.62
C LYS A 192 4.23 22.75 -5.07
N GLU A 193 5.51 23.08 -4.92
CA GLU A 193 6.08 24.39 -5.30
C GLU A 193 6.20 24.58 -6.82
N ARG A 194 6.25 23.49 -7.60
CA ARG A 194 6.41 23.55 -9.05
C ARG A 194 5.07 23.67 -9.78
N GLU A 195 4.66 24.88 -10.14
CA GLU A 195 3.51 25.10 -11.02
C GLU A 195 3.74 24.57 -12.45
N LEU A 196 2.69 24.02 -13.06
CA LEU A 196 2.73 23.48 -14.42
C LEU A 196 1.63 24.11 -15.29
N SER A 197 2.04 24.62 -16.45
CA SER A 197 1.11 25.00 -17.51
C SER A 197 0.51 23.76 -18.20
N ASN A 198 -0.60 23.93 -18.93
CA ASN A 198 -1.17 22.86 -19.74
C ASN A 198 -0.20 22.32 -20.80
N MET A 199 0.69 23.15 -21.34
CA MET A 199 1.70 22.71 -22.30
C MET A 199 2.72 21.79 -21.64
N GLN A 200 3.25 22.21 -20.49
CA GLN A 200 4.19 21.40 -19.69
C GLN A 200 3.53 20.10 -19.21
N ALA A 201 2.28 20.17 -18.78
CA ALA A 201 1.51 19.00 -18.38
C ALA A 201 1.39 17.97 -19.52
N ASN A 202 1.00 18.41 -20.72
CA ASN A 202 0.89 17.52 -21.88
C ASN A 202 2.26 16.91 -22.25
N ASP A 203 3.32 17.71 -22.24
CA ASP A 203 4.69 17.22 -22.49
C ASP A 203 5.13 16.18 -21.45
N LEU A 204 4.88 16.44 -20.17
CA LEU A 204 5.20 15.54 -19.07
C LEU A 204 4.43 14.21 -19.18
N ILE A 205 3.17 14.25 -19.62
CA ILE A 205 2.38 13.03 -19.87
C ILE A 205 3.01 12.19 -20.97
N ILE A 206 3.45 12.81 -22.07
CA ILE A 206 4.14 12.10 -23.16
C ILE A 206 5.48 11.54 -22.68
N ARG A 207 6.28 12.31 -21.93
CA ARG A 207 7.52 11.82 -21.33
C ARG A 207 7.27 10.66 -20.36
N GLY A 208 6.18 10.69 -19.60
CA GLY A 208 5.76 9.59 -18.72
C GLY A 208 5.43 8.30 -19.47
N MET A 209 4.82 8.41 -20.66
CA MET A 209 4.63 7.25 -21.51
C MET A 209 5.97 6.71 -22.02
N LEU A 210 6.89 7.59 -22.45
CA LEU A 210 8.20 7.20 -22.99
C LEU A 210 9.12 6.58 -21.92
N SER A 211 9.07 7.05 -20.68
CA SER A 211 9.83 6.50 -19.54
C SER A 211 9.24 5.23 -18.95
N GLY A 212 8.08 4.79 -19.45
CA GLY A 212 7.36 3.61 -18.96
C GLY A 212 6.58 3.84 -17.66
N ALA A 213 6.39 5.09 -17.23
CA ALA A 213 5.52 5.43 -16.10
C ALA A 213 4.04 5.14 -16.41
N CYS A 214 3.61 5.32 -17.66
CA CYS A 214 2.27 4.95 -18.11
C CYS A 214 2.29 4.29 -19.50
N THR A 215 1.16 3.70 -19.92
CA THR A 215 1.00 3.14 -21.26
C THR A 215 0.23 4.09 -22.15
N LYS A 216 0.29 3.89 -23.47
CA LYS A 216 -0.47 4.66 -24.47
C LYS A 216 -1.98 4.76 -24.17
N THR A 217 -2.55 3.72 -23.55
CA THR A 217 -3.96 3.67 -23.18
C THR A 217 -4.33 4.62 -22.04
N HIS A 218 -3.39 4.93 -21.15
CA HIS A 218 -3.62 5.78 -19.98
C HIS A 218 -3.50 7.28 -20.29
N VAL A 219 -2.90 7.66 -21.42
CA VAL A 219 -2.54 9.05 -21.72
C VAL A 219 -3.76 9.98 -21.65
N MET A 220 -4.87 9.60 -22.29
CA MET A 220 -6.08 10.44 -22.32
C MET A 220 -6.77 10.50 -20.96
N ASP A 221 -6.74 9.41 -20.18
CA ASP A 221 -7.30 9.39 -18.83
C ASP A 221 -6.51 10.30 -17.90
N ILE A 222 -5.17 10.32 -18.03
CA ILE A 222 -4.31 11.21 -17.24
C ILE A 222 -4.54 12.67 -17.66
N VAL A 223 -4.68 12.96 -18.96
CA VAL A 223 -5.06 14.30 -19.43
C VAL A 223 -6.42 14.71 -18.87
N HIS A 224 -7.38 13.79 -18.80
CA HIS A 224 -8.69 14.05 -18.22
C HIS A 224 -8.57 14.36 -16.73
N GLN A 225 -7.87 13.54 -15.95
CA GLN A 225 -7.65 13.78 -14.53
C GLN A 225 -6.90 15.08 -14.26
N TRP A 226 -5.93 15.43 -15.09
CA TRP A 226 -5.28 16.73 -15.02
C TRP A 226 -6.33 17.83 -15.22
N ARG A 227 -7.10 17.81 -16.31
CA ARG A 227 -8.03 18.89 -16.68
C ARG A 227 -9.27 18.99 -15.81
N THR A 228 -9.81 17.86 -15.37
CA THR A 228 -11.04 17.75 -14.60
C THR A 228 -10.79 16.73 -13.49
N PRO A 229 -10.06 17.14 -12.43
CA PRO A 229 -9.68 16.20 -11.38
C PRO A 229 -10.88 15.76 -10.55
N ASN A 230 -10.87 14.50 -10.14
CA ASN A 230 -11.85 13.93 -9.24
C ASN A 230 -11.71 14.42 -7.79
N HIS A 231 -10.55 14.96 -7.42
CA HIS A 231 -10.22 15.38 -6.05
C HIS A 231 -9.79 16.85 -6.02
N ASP A 232 -10.12 17.56 -4.95
CA ASP A 232 -9.84 18.99 -4.80
C ASP A 232 -8.33 19.27 -4.71
N GLU A 233 -7.59 18.34 -4.14
CA GLU A 233 -6.14 18.38 -3.95
C GLU A 233 -5.36 18.36 -5.27
N PHE A 234 -6.01 18.03 -6.40
CA PHE A 234 -5.38 18.01 -7.74
C PHE A 234 -5.73 19.27 -8.55
N LYS A 235 -6.58 20.16 -8.01
CA LYS A 235 -6.93 21.44 -8.63
C LYS A 235 -5.78 22.47 -8.71
N PRO A 236 -4.77 22.50 -7.81
CA PRO A 236 -3.73 23.54 -7.81
C PRO A 236 -2.86 23.64 -9.07
N ARG A 237 -2.84 22.61 -9.94
CA ARG A 237 -2.05 22.60 -11.20
C ARG A 237 -0.54 22.74 -11.01
N ASN A 238 -0.02 22.06 -10.00
CA ASN A 238 1.41 21.87 -9.79
C ASN A 238 1.84 20.44 -10.14
N ALA A 239 3.15 20.18 -10.05
CA ALA A 239 3.72 18.85 -10.27
C ALA A 239 3.10 17.82 -9.31
N TRP A 240 2.72 18.21 -8.09
CA TRP A 240 1.97 17.36 -7.17
C TRP A 240 0.60 16.94 -7.73
N SER A 241 -0.16 17.88 -8.29
CA SER A 241 -1.44 17.61 -8.96
C SER A 241 -1.25 16.63 -10.13
N MET A 242 -0.17 16.78 -10.89
CA MET A 242 0.15 15.89 -12.01
C MET A 242 0.54 14.49 -11.53
N PHE A 243 1.39 14.39 -10.50
CA PHE A 243 1.75 13.12 -9.89
C PHE A 243 0.50 12.33 -9.48
N ASN A 244 -0.44 13.00 -8.80
CA ASN A 244 -1.69 12.39 -8.39
C ASN A 244 -2.56 11.96 -9.59
N ALA A 245 -2.68 12.79 -10.63
CA ALA A 245 -3.40 12.43 -11.86
C ALA A 245 -2.87 11.13 -12.50
N PHE A 246 -1.55 10.93 -12.52
CA PHE A 246 -0.95 9.66 -12.95
C PHE A 246 -1.37 8.51 -12.03
N THR A 247 -1.15 8.67 -10.73
CA THR A 247 -1.41 7.56 -9.80
C THR A 247 -2.87 7.13 -9.80
N GLU A 248 -3.80 8.08 -9.97
CA GLU A 248 -5.23 7.81 -10.03
C GLU A 248 -5.61 6.89 -11.19
N VAL A 249 -5.03 7.14 -12.36
CA VAL A 249 -5.26 6.31 -13.55
C VAL A 249 -4.55 4.95 -13.45
N LEU A 250 -3.41 4.90 -12.76
CA LEU A 250 -2.61 3.68 -12.63
C LEU A 250 -3.18 2.69 -11.59
N LYS A 251 -4.28 3.05 -10.91
CA LYS A 251 -5.05 2.14 -10.05
C LYS A 251 -5.37 0.83 -10.76
N GLY A 252 -5.29 -0.26 -10.02
CA GLY A 252 -5.82 -1.55 -10.46
C GLY A 252 -4.83 -2.55 -11.05
N ASN A 253 -3.56 -2.20 -11.28
CA ASN A 253 -2.54 -3.18 -11.69
C ASN A 253 -1.31 -3.15 -10.77
N LEU A 254 -1.44 -3.77 -9.58
CA LEU A 254 -0.39 -3.81 -8.57
C LEU A 254 0.91 -4.48 -9.03
N ASN A 255 0.86 -5.39 -10.02
CA ASN A 255 2.09 -6.05 -10.51
C ASN A 255 2.96 -5.09 -11.31
N ALA A 256 2.34 -4.21 -12.10
CA ALA A 256 3.05 -3.21 -12.89
C ALA A 256 3.33 -1.92 -12.10
N LEU A 257 2.60 -1.70 -11.00
CA LEU A 257 2.60 -0.46 -10.24
C LEU A 257 3.99 -0.09 -9.70
N PRO A 258 4.79 -0.97 -9.05
CA PRO A 258 6.09 -0.58 -8.52
C PRO A 258 7.02 0.00 -9.59
N LYS A 259 7.17 -0.68 -10.73
CA LYS A 259 8.04 -0.22 -11.81
C LYS A 259 7.55 1.09 -12.43
N ARG A 260 6.23 1.23 -12.62
CA ARG A 260 5.63 2.45 -13.18
C ARG A 260 5.78 3.64 -12.25
N THR A 261 5.54 3.42 -10.96
CA THR A 261 5.69 4.43 -9.92
C THR A 261 7.14 4.85 -9.76
N GLU A 262 8.10 3.92 -9.82
CA GLU A 262 9.54 4.24 -9.87
C GLU A 262 9.88 5.12 -11.08
N SER A 263 9.44 4.75 -12.28
CA SER A 263 9.61 5.58 -13.48
C SER A 263 8.94 6.96 -13.35
N LEU A 264 7.77 7.04 -12.71
CA LEU A 264 7.04 8.29 -12.50
C LEU A 264 7.82 9.22 -11.58
N HIS A 265 8.28 8.72 -10.42
CA HIS A 265 9.09 9.52 -9.52
C HIS A 265 10.38 10.02 -10.17
N GLY A 266 11.08 9.16 -10.91
CA GLY A 266 12.29 9.60 -11.64
C GLY A 266 12.01 10.73 -12.64
N LEU A 267 10.87 10.68 -13.33
CA LEU A 267 10.43 11.75 -14.23
C LEU A 267 10.11 13.05 -13.47
N MET A 268 9.35 12.94 -12.39
CA MET A 268 8.88 14.09 -11.61
C MET A 268 10.03 14.74 -10.82
N ASP A 269 10.96 13.94 -10.30
CA ASP A 269 12.20 14.40 -9.66
C ASP A 269 13.03 15.21 -10.65
N GLY A 270 13.18 14.72 -11.90
CA GLY A 270 13.85 15.46 -12.96
C GLY A 270 13.16 16.77 -13.32
N GLU A 271 11.82 16.80 -13.36
CA GLU A 271 11.05 18.04 -13.63
C GLU A 271 11.13 19.06 -12.49
N CYS A 272 11.31 18.60 -11.25
CA CYS A 272 11.39 19.45 -10.06
C CYS A 272 12.83 19.72 -9.58
N GLY A 273 13.84 19.22 -10.29
CA GLY A 273 15.26 19.46 -9.96
C GLY A 273 15.74 18.72 -8.71
N ILE A 274 15.11 17.61 -8.35
CA ILE A 274 15.46 16.80 -7.17
C ILE A 274 16.49 15.75 -7.57
N ALA A 275 17.60 15.69 -6.84
CA ALA A 275 18.61 14.66 -7.07
C ALA A 275 18.06 13.25 -6.77
N PRO A 276 18.37 12.23 -7.59
CA PRO A 276 17.91 10.88 -7.34
C PRO A 276 18.44 10.34 -6.00
N GLN A 277 17.60 9.61 -5.27
CA GLN A 277 17.89 9.06 -3.93
C GLN A 277 19.21 8.25 -3.87
N ARG A 278 19.67 7.71 -5.02
CA ARG A 278 20.92 6.95 -5.15
C ARG A 278 22.17 7.80 -4.89
N GLU A 279 22.15 9.08 -5.22
CA GLU A 279 23.27 10.01 -4.97
C GLU A 279 23.34 10.43 -3.50
N LEU A 280 22.19 10.57 -2.82
CA LEU A 280 22.16 10.92 -1.39
C LEU A 280 22.72 9.81 -0.49
N SER A 281 22.56 8.54 -0.86
CA SER A 281 23.11 7.41 -0.09
C SER A 281 24.64 7.25 -0.18
N LEU A 282 25.29 7.96 -1.11
CA LEU A 282 26.75 7.97 -1.28
C LEU A 282 27.40 9.23 -0.70
N ALA A 283 26.59 10.20 -0.27
CA ALA A 283 27.03 11.48 0.30
C ALA A 283 26.96 11.51 1.84
N SER A 284 26.60 10.39 2.48
CA SER A 284 26.55 10.17 3.94
C SER A 284 27.48 9.04 4.35
#